data_AF-A0A9D9MDS3-F1
#
_entry.id   AF-A0A9D9MDS3-F1
#
_cell.length_a   1.000
_cell.length_b   1.000
_cell.length_c   1.000
_cell.angle_alpha   90.00
_cell.angle_beta   90.00
_cell.angle_gamma   90.00
#
_symmetry.space_group_name_H-M   'P 1'
#
loop_
_entity.id
_entity.type
_entity.pdbx_description
1 polymer ?
#
loop_
_entity_poly.entity_id
_entity_poly.type
_entity_poly.pdbx_seq_one_letter_code
_entity_poly.pdbx_strand_id
1 'polypeptide(L)'
;MKGFTLIELMVVVIIIGILSAIALPQYELAVEKSRAAEAMINAKAILDAMQRHDQEFPGEAVTNCSQIADVQLKGGSWGTSCNTSAGTGGRCSGTMNTFSTKNFCYHINGTTLDVSRVDGDDDLYIITYTQPTGGVTPTASADQCGEDYEQVCKLFTDL
;
A
#
# COMPACT_ATOMS: atom_id res chain seq x y z
N MET A 1 15.68 55.05 -1.96
CA MET A 1 15.43 53.58 -1.93
C MET A 1 14.09 53.37 -2.60
N LYS A 2 14.02 52.67 -3.75
CA LYS A 2 12.74 52.23 -4.32
C LYS A 2 12.30 51.02 -3.49
N GLY A 3 11.44 51.27 -2.51
CA GLY A 3 10.91 50.24 -1.63
C GLY A 3 9.71 49.57 -2.26
N PHE A 4 9.65 48.24 -2.12
CA PHE A 4 8.49 47.42 -2.45
C PHE A 4 7.25 47.96 -1.72
N THR A 5 6.12 48.08 -2.41
CA THR A 5 4.92 48.60 -1.77
C THR A 5 4.25 47.52 -0.91
N LEU A 6 3.69 47.89 0.24
CA LEU A 6 2.94 46.97 1.10
C LEU A 6 1.76 46.31 0.36
N ILE A 7 1.17 47.04 -0.60
CA ILE A 7 0.06 46.54 -1.42
C ILE A 7 0.50 45.51 -2.46
N GLU A 8 1.69 45.66 -3.08
CA GLU A 8 2.26 44.63 -3.96
C GLU A 8 2.40 43.31 -3.21
N LEU A 9 2.91 43.37 -1.98
CA LEU A 9 3.15 42.18 -1.19
C LEU A 9 1.83 41.53 -0.74
N MET A 10 0.80 42.32 -0.42
CA MET A 10 -0.52 41.80 -0.06
C MET A 10 -1.20 41.03 -1.19
N VAL A 11 -1.18 41.57 -2.41
CA VAL A 11 -1.81 40.88 -3.56
C VAL A 11 -1.08 39.57 -3.88
N VAL A 12 0.25 39.55 -3.78
CA VAL A 12 1.04 38.33 -4.00
C VAL A 12 0.69 37.25 -2.99
N VAL A 13 0.58 37.58 -1.71
CA VAL A 13 0.21 36.61 -0.67
C VAL A 13 -1.20 36.05 -0.88
N ILE A 14 -2.15 36.88 -1.33
CA ILE A 14 -3.51 36.43 -1.64
C ILE A 14 -3.51 35.45 -2.82
N ILE A 15 -2.77 35.75 -3.89
CA ILE A 15 -2.69 34.86 -5.07
C ILE A 15 -2.03 33.52 -4.68
N ILE A 16 -0.93 33.55 -3.92
CA ILE A 16 -0.27 32.33 -3.44
C ILE A 16 -1.21 31.52 -2.54
N GLY A 17 -2.01 32.18 -1.70
CA GLY A 17 -3.00 31.52 -0.83
C GLY A 17 -4.09 30.77 -1.61
N ILE A 18 -4.56 31.30 -2.75
CA ILE A 18 -5.54 30.61 -3.59
C ILE A 18 -4.90 29.41 -4.31
N LEU A 19 -3.69 29.59 -4.85
CA LEU A 19 -2.99 28.53 -5.56
C LEU A 19 -2.61 27.37 -4.63
N SER A 20 -2.18 27.65 -3.40
CA SER A 20 -1.77 26.62 -2.44
C SER A 20 -2.94 25.73 -2.00
N ALA A 21 -4.15 26.31 -1.87
CA ALA A 21 -5.34 25.57 -1.49
C ALA A 21 -5.71 24.46 -2.48
N ILE A 22 -5.44 24.65 -3.78
CA ILE A 22 -5.70 23.64 -4.83
C ILE A 22 -4.48 22.73 -5.03
N ALA A 23 -3.27 23.29 -4.96
CA ALA A 23 -2.04 22.57 -5.26
C ALA A 23 -1.69 21.52 -4.19
N LEU A 24 -1.96 21.79 -2.91
CA LEU A 24 -1.61 20.88 -1.81
C LEU A 24 -2.30 19.51 -1.91
N PRO A 25 -3.64 19.41 -2.00
CA PRO A 25 -4.31 18.10 -2.09
C PRO A 25 -3.92 17.33 -3.36
N GLN A 26 -3.68 18.03 -4.47
CA GLN A 26 -3.20 17.40 -5.70
C GLN A 26 -1.78 16.83 -5.55
N TYR A 27 -0.91 17.54 -4.86
CA TYR A 27 0.45 17.07 -4.58
C TYR A 27 0.45 15.83 -3.68
N GLU A 28 -0.35 15.83 -2.61
CA GLU A 28 -0.49 14.68 -1.70
C GLU A 28 -0.98 13.44 -2.43
N LEU A 29 -2.00 13.58 -3.28
CA LEU A 29 -2.51 12.49 -4.11
C LEU A 29 -1.44 11.96 -5.09
N ALA A 30 -0.65 12.84 -5.70
CA ALA A 30 0.42 12.43 -6.61
C ALA A 30 1.53 11.63 -5.89
N VAL A 31 1.91 12.06 -4.69
CA VAL A 31 2.87 11.34 -3.84
C VAL A 31 2.29 9.97 -3.43
N GLU A 32 1.01 9.92 -3.05
CA GLU A 32 0.37 8.67 -2.65
C GLU A 32 0.23 7.70 -3.81
N LYS A 33 -0.08 8.16 -5.03
CA LYS A 33 -0.04 7.32 -6.25
C LYS A 33 1.34 6.72 -6.51
N SER A 34 2.42 7.48 -6.29
CA SER A 34 3.78 6.97 -6.42
C SER A 34 4.09 5.88 -5.38
N ARG A 35 3.63 6.06 -4.14
CA ARG A 35 3.79 5.08 -3.06
C ARG A 35 2.98 3.81 -3.35
N ALA A 36 1.75 3.97 -3.81
CA ALA A 36 0.89 2.89 -4.24
C ALA A 36 1.51 2.06 -5.38
N ALA A 37 2.15 2.72 -6.36
CA ALA A 37 2.85 2.01 -7.43
C ALA A 37 4.01 1.13 -6.92
N GLU A 38 4.79 1.62 -5.94
CA GLU A 38 5.80 0.78 -5.27
C GLU A 38 5.15 -0.39 -4.52
N ALA A 39 4.00 -0.15 -3.90
CA ALA A 39 3.29 -1.19 -3.18
C ALA A 39 2.75 -2.29 -4.09
N MET A 40 2.24 -1.94 -5.27
CA MET A 40 1.81 -2.90 -6.29
C MET A 40 2.94 -3.82 -6.74
N ILE A 41 4.17 -3.31 -6.87
CA ILE A 41 5.32 -4.13 -7.26
C ILE A 41 5.58 -5.21 -6.21
N ASN A 42 5.58 -4.84 -4.93
CA ASN A 42 5.73 -5.81 -3.84
C ASN A 42 4.54 -6.78 -3.77
N ALA A 43 3.30 -6.27 -3.90
CA ALA A 43 2.09 -7.10 -3.88
C ALA A 43 2.10 -8.15 -5.00
N LYS A 44 2.45 -7.74 -6.23
CA LYS A 44 2.58 -8.64 -7.36
C LYS A 44 3.65 -9.70 -7.13
N ALA A 45 4.82 -9.31 -6.60
CA ALA A 45 5.88 -10.26 -6.30
C ALA A 45 5.43 -11.31 -5.26
N ILE A 46 4.66 -10.91 -4.24
CA ILE A 46 4.07 -11.82 -3.25
C ILE A 46 3.03 -12.74 -3.91
N LEU A 47 2.11 -12.21 -4.73
CA LEU A 47 1.10 -13.00 -5.44
C LEU A 47 1.72 -14.02 -6.41
N ASP A 48 2.78 -13.62 -7.12
CA ASP A 48 3.52 -14.53 -8.00
C ASP A 48 4.17 -15.65 -7.17
N ALA A 49 4.72 -15.34 -5.99
CA ALA A 49 5.29 -16.34 -5.10
C ALA A 49 4.22 -17.28 -4.50
N MET A 50 3.05 -16.76 -4.11
CA MET A 50 1.89 -17.55 -3.71
C MET A 50 1.41 -18.47 -4.84
N GLN A 51 1.45 -17.99 -6.10
CA GLN A 51 1.14 -18.83 -7.26
C GLN A 51 2.13 -19.98 -7.45
N ARG A 52 3.42 -19.69 -7.29
CA ARG A 52 4.46 -20.74 -7.37
C ARG A 52 4.27 -21.79 -6.29
N HIS A 53 3.89 -21.37 -5.09
CA HIS A 53 3.57 -22.29 -4.00
C HIS A 53 2.38 -23.20 -4.35
N ASP A 54 1.29 -22.66 -4.88
CA ASP A 54 0.13 -23.46 -5.33
C ASP A 54 0.50 -24.43 -6.48
N GLN A 55 1.46 -24.06 -7.34
CA GLN A 55 1.95 -24.96 -8.39
C GLN A 55 2.79 -26.13 -7.85
N GLU A 56 3.54 -25.91 -6.77
CA GLU A 56 4.33 -26.95 -6.11
C GLU A 56 3.47 -27.84 -5.21
N PHE A 57 2.50 -27.24 -4.51
CA PHE A 57 1.58 -27.88 -3.57
C PHE A 57 0.11 -27.60 -3.96
N PRO A 58 -0.44 -28.31 -4.96
CA PRO A 58 -1.76 -28.01 -5.50
C PRO A 58 -2.86 -28.15 -4.45
N GLY A 59 -3.60 -27.06 -4.23
CA GLY A 59 -4.68 -27.00 -3.24
C GLY A 59 -4.24 -26.64 -1.82
N GLU A 60 -2.94 -26.37 -1.61
CA GLU A 60 -2.41 -25.89 -0.33
C GLU A 60 -2.13 -24.38 -0.38
N ALA A 61 -2.95 -23.63 0.36
CA ALA A 61 -2.79 -22.19 0.49
C ALA A 61 -1.56 -21.81 1.34
N VAL A 62 -1.03 -20.60 1.13
CA VAL A 62 0.10 -20.09 1.92
C VAL A 62 -0.39 -19.70 3.32
N THR A 63 0.04 -20.45 4.33
CA THR A 63 -0.34 -20.21 5.73
C THR A 63 0.81 -19.63 6.56
N ASN A 64 2.04 -19.67 6.02
CA ASN A 64 3.22 -19.10 6.62
C ASN A 64 4.05 -18.35 5.59
N CYS A 65 4.47 -17.11 5.88
CA CYS A 65 5.29 -16.39 4.90
C CYS A 65 6.64 -17.05 4.59
N SER A 66 7.13 -17.98 5.42
CA SER A 66 8.38 -18.72 5.16
C SER A 66 8.27 -19.61 3.93
N GLN A 67 7.04 -19.97 3.52
CA GLN A 67 6.76 -20.74 2.31
C GLN A 67 7.03 -19.93 1.03
N ILE A 68 7.09 -18.61 1.14
CA ILE A 68 7.30 -17.69 0.01
C ILE A 68 8.36 -16.62 0.32
N ALA A 69 9.14 -16.79 1.40
CA ALA A 69 10.09 -15.78 1.87
C ALA A 69 11.35 -15.68 0.99
N ASP A 70 11.46 -16.51 -0.07
CA ASP A 70 12.50 -16.42 -1.10
C ASP A 70 12.34 -15.17 -1.98
N VAL A 71 11.14 -14.59 -2.04
CA VAL A 71 10.85 -13.39 -2.82
C VAL A 71 11.58 -12.16 -2.26
N GLN A 72 12.26 -11.44 -3.15
CA GLN A 72 12.95 -10.19 -2.81
C GLN A 72 11.98 -9.02 -2.89
N LEU A 73 11.66 -8.41 -1.75
CA LEU A 73 10.73 -7.30 -1.62
C LEU A 73 11.46 -6.01 -1.22
N LYS A 74 11.00 -4.88 -1.73
CA LYS A 74 11.68 -3.59 -1.53
C LYS A 74 11.20 -2.89 -0.26
N GLY A 75 12.15 -2.32 0.49
CA GLY A 75 11.88 -1.27 1.48
C GLY A 75 11.19 -1.75 2.75
N GLY A 76 11.31 -3.04 3.07
CA GLY A 76 10.64 -3.65 4.20
C GLY A 76 11.25 -4.97 4.61
N SER A 77 10.60 -5.62 5.57
CA SER A 77 10.98 -6.93 6.07
C SER A 77 9.74 -7.75 6.40
N TRP A 78 9.88 -9.07 6.29
CA TRP A 78 8.96 -10.00 6.94
C TRP A 78 9.15 -9.91 8.46
N GLY A 79 8.11 -10.27 9.20
CA GLY A 79 8.24 -10.40 10.65
C GLY A 79 9.23 -11.51 11.01
N THR A 80 9.94 -11.36 12.12
CA THR A 80 10.93 -12.35 12.57
C THR A 80 10.29 -13.75 12.63
N SER A 81 10.75 -14.66 11.76
CA SER A 81 10.23 -16.03 11.61
C SER A 81 8.85 -16.18 10.98
N CYS A 82 8.31 -15.16 10.30
CA CYS A 82 6.94 -15.15 9.74
C CYS A 82 5.81 -15.31 10.77
N ASN A 83 6.17 -15.46 12.04
CA ASN A 83 5.31 -15.75 13.16
C ASN A 83 5.31 -14.62 14.21
N THR A 84 6.02 -13.54 13.95
CA THR A 84 5.93 -12.30 14.72
C THR A 84 5.54 -11.16 13.79
N SER A 85 5.01 -10.09 14.36
CA SER A 85 4.66 -8.87 13.64
C SER A 85 5.90 -8.19 13.08
N ALA A 86 5.80 -7.65 11.87
CA ALA A 86 6.92 -7.04 11.13
C ALA A 86 7.02 -5.52 11.26
N GLY A 87 6.01 -4.88 11.86
CA GLY A 87 5.92 -3.43 11.90
C GLY A 87 5.11 -2.91 13.08
N THR A 88 5.28 -1.62 13.34
CA THR A 88 4.48 -0.85 14.29
C THR A 88 3.41 -0.11 13.49
N GLY A 89 2.14 -0.42 13.75
CA GLY A 89 1.00 0.33 13.20
C GLY A 89 0.05 -0.45 12.29
N GLY A 90 -1.24 -0.07 12.30
CA GLY A 90 -2.29 -0.66 11.47
C GLY A 90 -2.29 -2.19 11.51
N ARG A 91 -2.59 -2.80 10.37
CA ARG A 91 -2.60 -4.26 10.19
C ARG A 91 -1.24 -4.94 10.38
N CYS A 92 -0.13 -4.20 10.40
CA CYS A 92 1.18 -4.74 10.71
C CYS A 92 1.38 -5.06 12.19
N SER A 93 0.61 -4.42 13.08
CA SER A 93 0.77 -4.59 14.52
C SER A 93 0.07 -5.87 15.00
N GLY A 94 0.80 -6.76 15.69
CA GLY A 94 0.23 -7.98 16.27
C GLY A 94 -0.09 -9.10 15.28
N THR A 95 0.00 -8.86 13.96
CA THR A 95 -0.39 -9.82 12.93
C THR A 95 0.81 -10.62 12.40
N MET A 96 0.67 -11.95 12.33
CA MET A 96 1.65 -12.87 11.72
C MET A 96 1.55 -12.82 10.19
N ASN A 97 2.52 -13.43 9.49
CA ASN A 97 2.56 -13.50 8.02
C ASN A 97 2.46 -12.15 7.32
N THR A 98 3.05 -11.13 7.96
CA THR A 98 3.01 -9.77 7.44
C THR A 98 4.40 -9.34 6.99
N PHE A 99 4.49 -8.83 5.76
CA PHE A 99 5.62 -8.01 5.31
C PHE A 99 5.28 -6.54 5.60
N SER A 100 6.20 -5.81 6.22
CA SER A 100 5.99 -4.38 6.52
C SER A 100 7.05 -3.56 5.81
N THR A 101 6.58 -2.49 5.17
CA THR A 101 7.43 -1.36 4.75
C THR A 101 7.16 -0.18 5.67
N LYS A 102 7.72 1.00 5.36
CA LYS A 102 7.41 2.24 6.08
C LYS A 102 5.93 2.66 5.98
N ASN A 103 5.30 2.45 4.82
CA ASN A 103 3.98 3.02 4.52
C ASN A 103 2.90 1.95 4.32
N PHE A 104 3.30 0.71 4.03
CA PHE A 104 2.39 -0.38 3.68
C PHE A 104 2.69 -1.66 4.42
N CYS A 105 1.62 -2.38 4.70
CA CYS A 105 1.60 -3.73 5.25
C CYS A 105 1.03 -4.70 4.23
N TYR A 106 1.58 -5.90 4.19
CA TYR A 106 1.17 -6.96 3.29
C TYR A 106 0.95 -8.20 4.13
N HIS A 107 -0.31 -8.52 4.41
CA HIS A 107 -0.68 -9.63 5.26
C HIS A 107 -1.20 -10.79 4.42
N ILE A 108 -0.63 -11.98 4.63
CA ILE A 108 -1.06 -13.20 3.96
C ILE A 108 -2.00 -13.99 4.86
N ASN A 109 -3.16 -14.34 4.32
CA ASN A 109 -4.15 -15.15 5.00
C ASN A 109 -4.67 -16.26 4.07
N GLY A 110 -3.87 -17.32 3.92
CA GLY A 110 -4.22 -18.45 3.06
C GLY A 110 -4.21 -18.04 1.60
N THR A 111 -5.40 -17.89 1.03
CA THR A 111 -5.61 -17.52 -0.38
C THR A 111 -5.68 -16.02 -0.61
N THR A 112 -5.62 -15.19 0.44
CA THR A 112 -5.67 -13.74 0.30
C THR A 112 -4.37 -13.06 0.69
N LEU A 113 -4.09 -11.96 0.00
CA LEU A 113 -3.06 -10.99 0.32
C LEU A 113 -3.73 -9.65 0.55
N ASP A 114 -3.62 -9.13 1.77
CA ASP A 114 -4.15 -7.85 2.16
C ASP A 114 -3.05 -6.81 2.19
N VAL A 115 -3.16 -5.79 1.33
CA VAL A 115 -2.25 -4.65 1.26
C VAL A 115 -2.92 -3.47 1.93
N SER A 116 -2.43 -3.08 3.12
CA SER A 116 -2.94 -1.90 3.83
C SER A 116 -1.95 -0.76 3.80
N ARG A 117 -2.44 0.45 3.54
CA ARG A 117 -1.70 1.70 3.72
C ARG A 117 -1.82 2.10 5.19
N VAL A 118 -0.70 2.23 5.89
CA VAL A 118 -0.68 2.50 7.34
C VAL A 118 -0.23 3.91 7.65
N ASP A 119 -0.99 4.63 8.47
CA ASP A 119 -0.57 5.90 9.04
C ASP A 119 -0.66 5.86 10.56
N GLY A 120 0.50 5.89 11.23
CA GLY A 120 0.56 5.63 12.66
C GLY A 120 0.01 4.24 12.99
N ASP A 121 -1.00 4.17 13.86
CA ASP A 121 -1.65 2.92 14.26
C ASP A 121 -2.87 2.54 13.41
N ASP A 122 -3.26 3.38 12.45
CA ASP A 122 -4.48 3.20 11.66
C ASP A 122 -4.20 2.72 10.22
N ASP A 123 -5.09 1.88 9.69
CA ASP A 123 -5.13 1.55 8.26
C ASP A 123 -5.97 2.60 7.51
N LEU A 124 -5.34 3.30 6.57
CA LEU A 124 -5.94 4.37 5.78
C LEU A 124 -6.80 3.83 4.63
N TYR A 125 -6.31 2.78 3.97
CA TYR A 125 -7.08 2.00 3.01
C TYR A 125 -6.52 0.57 2.90
N ILE A 126 -7.37 -0.37 2.48
CA ILE A 126 -7.03 -1.79 2.33
C ILE A 126 -7.44 -2.31 0.95
N ILE A 127 -6.49 -2.94 0.28
CA ILE A 127 -6.70 -3.69 -0.96
C ILE A 127 -6.50 -5.17 -0.67
N THR A 128 -7.48 -5.98 -1.00
CA THR A 128 -7.43 -7.43 -0.83
C THR A 128 -7.30 -8.09 -2.19
N TYR A 129 -6.22 -8.82 -2.38
CA TYR A 129 -6.04 -9.73 -3.50
C TYR A 129 -6.44 -11.13 -3.06
N THR A 130 -7.34 -11.76 -3.78
CA THR A 130 -7.70 -13.16 -3.59
C THR A 130 -7.10 -13.96 -4.73
N GLN A 131 -6.23 -14.91 -4.40
CA GLN A 131 -5.69 -15.90 -5.32
C GLN A 131 -6.29 -17.26 -4.98
N PRO A 132 -7.33 -17.69 -5.72
CA PRO A 132 -7.89 -19.01 -5.54
C PRO A 132 -6.88 -20.08 -6.00
N THR A 133 -6.84 -21.20 -5.28
CA THR A 133 -6.02 -22.37 -5.64
C THR A 133 -6.44 -22.96 -6.97
N GLY A 134 -5.51 -23.49 -7.75
CA GLY A 134 -5.78 -24.11 -9.04
C GLY A 134 -5.51 -23.21 -10.25
N GLY A 135 -4.62 -22.22 -10.12
CA GLY A 135 -4.10 -21.44 -11.25
C GLY A 135 -5.07 -20.44 -11.89
N VAL A 136 -6.13 -20.05 -11.18
CA VAL A 136 -7.03 -18.98 -11.61
C VAL A 136 -6.41 -17.61 -11.33
N THR A 137 -6.78 -16.61 -12.13
CA THR A 137 -6.22 -15.25 -12.02
C THR A 137 -6.58 -14.63 -10.66
N PRO A 138 -5.60 -14.02 -9.95
CA PRO A 138 -5.89 -13.27 -8.74
C PRO A 138 -6.95 -12.19 -9.02
N THR A 139 -7.90 -12.03 -8.11
CA THR A 139 -8.90 -10.96 -8.17
C THR A 139 -8.58 -9.93 -7.09
N ALA A 140 -8.64 -8.65 -7.42
CA ALA A 140 -8.43 -7.56 -6.47
C ALA A 140 -9.77 -6.93 -6.07
N SER A 141 -9.96 -6.67 -4.78
CA SER A 141 -11.08 -5.90 -4.25
C SER A 141 -10.59 -4.81 -3.30
N ALA A 142 -11.17 -3.62 -3.41
CA ALA A 142 -10.94 -2.52 -2.49
C ALA A 142 -12.02 -2.56 -1.39
N ASP A 143 -11.65 -2.96 -0.18
CA ASP A 143 -12.63 -3.21 0.90
C ASP A 143 -12.81 -1.98 1.82
N GLN A 144 -11.81 -1.08 1.86
CA GLN A 144 -11.86 0.17 2.62
C GLN A 144 -11.14 1.29 1.87
N CYS A 145 -11.87 2.04 1.05
CA CYS A 145 -11.33 3.20 0.36
C CYS A 145 -12.19 4.43 0.67
N GLY A 146 -11.66 5.31 1.51
CA GLY A 146 -12.26 6.62 1.76
C GLY A 146 -12.31 7.46 0.49
N GLU A 147 -13.17 8.49 0.50
CA GLU A 147 -13.39 9.36 -0.67
C GLU A 147 -12.08 10.00 -1.18
N ASP A 148 -11.15 10.33 -0.28
CA ASP A 148 -9.86 10.93 -0.61
C ASP A 148 -8.90 9.99 -1.36
N TYR A 149 -9.07 8.67 -1.21
CA TYR A 149 -8.18 7.65 -1.78
C TYR A 149 -8.83 6.79 -2.86
N GLU A 150 -10.08 7.07 -3.24
CA GLU A 150 -10.83 6.28 -4.22
C GLU A 150 -10.08 6.13 -5.55
N GLN A 151 -9.46 7.22 -6.03
CA GLN A 151 -8.66 7.19 -7.26
C GLN A 151 -7.41 6.33 -7.15
N VAL A 152 -6.82 6.23 -5.95
CA VAL A 152 -5.65 5.40 -5.69
C VAL A 152 -6.08 3.94 -5.63
N CYS A 153 -7.17 3.64 -4.95
CA CYS A 153 -7.67 2.28 -4.86
C CYS A 153 -8.08 1.68 -6.20
N LYS A 154 -8.72 2.46 -7.08
CA LYS A 154 -9.05 2.02 -8.44
C LYS A 154 -7.83 1.57 -9.23
N LEU A 155 -6.68 2.22 -9.02
CA LEU A 155 -5.42 1.84 -9.67
C LEU A 155 -5.00 0.40 -9.33
N PHE A 156 -5.32 -0.10 -8.13
CA PHE A 156 -5.00 -1.46 -7.73
C PHE A 156 -5.97 -2.51 -8.26
N THR A 157 -7.23 -2.13 -8.54
CA THR A 157 -8.29 -3.05 -8.99
C THR A 157 -8.40 -3.16 -10.50
N ASP A 158 -7.84 -2.21 -11.25
CA ASP A 158 -7.87 -2.19 -12.73
C ASP A 158 -6.73 -3.04 -13.38
N LEU A 159 -6.12 -3.96 -12.62
CA LEU A 159 -5.06 -4.88 -13.08
C LEU A 159 -5.64 -6.24 -13.49
#